data_AF-A0AAW0VTT9-F1
#
_entry.id   AF-A0AAW0VTT9-F1
#
_cell.length_a   1.000
_cell.length_b   1.000
_cell.length_c   1.000
_cell.angle_alpha   90.00
_cell.angle_beta   90.00
_cell.angle_gamma   90.00
#
_symmetry.space_group_name_H-M   'P 1'
#
loop_
_entity.id
_entity.type
_entity.pdbx_description
1 polymer ?
#
loop_
_entity_poly.entity_id
_entity_poly.type
_entity_poly.pdbx_seq_one_letter_code
_entity_poly.pdbx_strand_id
1 'polypeptide(L)'
;MNSSWEVRGLEDGGAPVGWIRAAQVWAWTVSVVGGTGNLVTVCTVVHQLHLGRLHHRGRYYQDGHYHQDGHHQDGHQQDGHLQDDRPSLRAQGDTLLLLHLSACDLVYCAINLPVTAITYNYAIAAAAPPSRLYCTAAAMFRYVNALAEWTTLGLLTVQRCVDLGRWPGARFFKPRPTILFIIGIWVGSVLLQLNAIIE
;
A
#
# COMPACT_ATOMS: atom_id res chain seq x y z
N MET A 1 8.78 39.54 22.27
CA MET A 1 8.00 38.48 22.93
C MET A 1 8.97 37.40 23.37
N ASN A 2 9.39 37.49 24.64
CA ASN A 2 10.35 36.58 25.25
C ASN A 2 9.65 35.30 25.65
N SER A 3 9.87 34.23 24.89
CA SER A 3 9.51 32.87 25.31
C SER A 3 10.73 32.22 25.97
N SER A 4 10.98 32.65 27.20
CA SER A 4 11.81 31.91 28.15
C SER A 4 11.02 30.69 28.60
N TRP A 5 11.07 29.61 27.82
CA TRP A 5 10.69 28.29 28.28
C TRP A 5 11.76 27.83 29.26
N GLU A 6 11.67 28.35 30.49
CA GLU A 6 12.50 27.88 31.59
C GLU A 6 12.30 26.37 31.73
N VAL A 7 13.39 25.68 31.42
CA VAL A 7 13.63 24.26 31.61
C VAL A 7 13.69 23.98 33.12
N ARG A 8 12.55 24.11 33.82
CA ARG A 8 12.40 23.81 35.26
C ARG A 8 11.45 22.65 35.56
N GLY A 9 11.10 21.85 34.54
CA GLY A 9 10.17 20.71 34.69
C GLY A 9 10.76 19.34 34.38
N LEU A 10 12.09 19.21 34.31
CA LEU A 10 12.74 17.96 33.86
C LEU A 10 13.00 16.94 34.99
N GLU A 11 12.69 17.24 36.25
CA GLU A 11 13.00 16.31 37.34
C GLU A 11 11.95 15.20 37.57
N ASP A 12 10.68 15.34 37.16
CA ASP A 12 9.68 14.28 37.50
C ASP A 12 8.70 13.85 36.38
N GLY A 13 8.78 14.38 35.15
CA GLY A 13 7.74 14.12 34.12
C GLY A 13 8.20 13.83 32.69
N GLY A 14 9.49 13.92 32.39
CA GLY A 14 10.03 13.65 31.05
C GLY A 14 10.20 12.15 30.80
N ALA A 15 9.91 11.68 29.59
CA ALA A 15 10.28 10.32 29.20
C ALA A 15 11.82 10.17 29.35
N PRO A 16 12.30 9.17 30.10
CA PRO A 16 13.74 8.95 30.26
C PRO A 16 14.42 8.87 28.88
N VAL A 17 15.60 9.48 28.73
CA VAL A 17 16.34 9.51 27.45
C VAL A 17 16.52 8.10 26.86
N GLY A 18 16.64 7.09 27.72
CA GLY A 18 16.66 5.68 27.32
C GLY A 18 15.44 5.24 26.52
N TRP A 19 14.23 5.67 26.89
CA TRP A 19 13.00 5.38 26.15
C TRP A 19 12.95 6.07 24.79
N ILE A 20 13.44 7.31 24.71
CA ILE A 20 13.50 8.04 23.44
C ILE A 20 14.45 7.32 22.46
N ARG A 21 15.62 6.89 22.93
CA ARG A 21 16.57 6.11 22.13
C ARG A 21 16.00 4.76 21.73
N ALA A 22 15.32 4.06 22.64
CA ALA A 22 14.67 2.80 22.35
C ALA A 22 13.60 2.95 21.26
N ALA A 23 12.75 3.98 21.36
CA ALA A 23 11.74 4.30 20.35
C ALA A 23 12.36 4.64 18.99
N GLN A 24 13.48 5.35 18.98
CA GLN A 24 14.22 5.66 17.76
C GLN A 24 14.80 4.41 17.08
N VAL A 25 15.48 3.55 17.84
CA VAL A 25 16.02 2.27 17.33
C VAL A 25 14.89 1.37 16.82
N TRP A 26 13.78 1.33 17.55
CA TRP A 26 12.58 0.62 17.13
C TRP A 26 12.04 1.15 15.80
N ALA A 27 11.88 2.47 15.66
CA ALA A 27 11.39 3.08 14.43
C ALA A 27 12.27 2.76 13.21
N TRP A 28 13.60 2.79 13.37
CA TRP A 28 14.54 2.36 12.33
C TRP A 28 14.41 0.88 11.99
N THR A 29 14.27 0.02 13.01
CA THR A 29 14.11 -1.42 12.82
C THR A 29 12.85 -1.74 12.02
N VAL A 30 11.71 -1.14 12.40
CA VAL A 30 10.43 -1.29 11.69
C VAL A 30 10.52 -0.70 10.27
N SER A 31 11.21 0.42 10.09
CA SER A 31 11.45 1.02 8.77
C SER A 31 12.20 0.07 7.83
N VAL A 32 13.29 -0.55 8.29
CA VAL A 32 14.10 -1.47 7.47
C VAL A 32 13.34 -2.76 7.17
N VAL A 33 12.78 -3.40 8.19
CA VAL A 33 12.08 -4.69 8.05
C VAL A 33 10.80 -4.49 7.22
N GLY A 34 9.97 -3.51 7.58
CA GLY A 34 8.74 -3.18 6.88
C GLY A 34 8.99 -2.66 5.46
N GLY A 35 10.00 -1.82 5.27
CA GLY A 35 10.40 -1.32 3.95
C GLY A 35 10.84 -2.45 3.02
N THR A 36 11.69 -3.35 3.50
CA THR A 36 12.15 -4.50 2.72
C THR A 36 11.00 -5.46 2.39
N GLY A 37 10.17 -5.81 3.38
CA GLY A 37 9.04 -6.73 3.18
C GLY A 37 8.01 -6.20 2.20
N ASN A 38 7.66 -4.91 2.30
CA ASN A 38 6.72 -4.29 1.37
C ASN A 38 7.31 -4.12 -0.03
N LEU A 39 8.60 -3.81 -0.16
CA LEU A 39 9.27 -3.76 -1.46
C LEU A 39 9.23 -5.11 -2.16
N VAL A 40 9.57 -6.20 -1.45
CA VAL A 40 9.50 -7.57 -2.00
C VAL A 40 8.07 -7.92 -2.42
N THR A 41 7.07 -7.54 -1.63
CA THR A 41 5.64 -7.73 -1.98
C THR A 41 5.27 -6.98 -3.25
N VAL A 42 5.60 -5.70 -3.35
CA VAL A 42 5.36 -4.87 -4.55
C VAL A 42 6.03 -5.50 -5.77
N CYS A 43 7.32 -5.83 -5.67
CA CYS A 43 8.09 -6.45 -6.75
C CYS A 43 7.46 -7.78 -7.19
N THR A 44 7.05 -8.62 -6.24
CA THR A 44 6.43 -9.92 -6.52
C THR A 44 5.10 -9.73 -7.24
N VAL A 45 4.22 -8.86 -6.74
CA VAL A 45 2.91 -8.61 -7.35
C VAL A 45 3.06 -8.01 -8.75
N VAL A 46 3.93 -7.02 -8.93
CA VAL A 46 4.21 -6.42 -10.23
C VAL A 46 4.78 -7.45 -11.22
N HIS A 47 5.71 -8.29 -10.76
CA HIS A 47 6.30 -9.35 -11.56
C HIS A 47 5.24 -10.37 -12.01
N GLN A 48 4.37 -10.82 -11.09
CA GLN A 48 3.26 -11.73 -11.43
C GLN A 48 2.28 -11.10 -12.43
N LEU A 49 1.94 -9.82 -12.25
CA LEU A 49 1.10 -9.08 -13.20
C LEU A 49 1.75 -8.95 -14.58
N HIS A 50 3.07 -8.73 -14.62
CA HIS A 50 3.83 -8.65 -15.87
C HIS A 50 3.86 -10.00 -16.61
N LEU A 51 4.19 -11.08 -15.90
CA LEU A 51 4.18 -12.44 -16.47
C LEU A 51 2.79 -12.84 -16.97
N GLY A 52 1.73 -12.49 -16.22
CA GLY A 52 0.35 -12.75 -16.62
C GLY A 52 -0.04 -12.03 -17.92
N ARG A 53 0.44 -10.79 -18.13
CA ARG A 53 0.24 -10.05 -19.39
C ARG A 53 0.96 -10.70 -20.57
N LEU A 54 2.19 -11.16 -20.37
CA LEU A 54 2.96 -11.83 -21.43
C LEU A 54 2.30 -13.14 -21.87
N HIS A 55 1.83 -13.96 -20.92
CA HIS A 55 1.13 -15.21 -21.24
C HIS A 55 -0.18 -14.97 -22.00
N HIS A 56 -0.95 -13.95 -21.62
CA HIS A 56 -2.17 -13.58 -22.33
C HIS A 56 -1.89 -13.14 -23.77
N ARG A 57 -0.77 -12.44 -24.00
CA ARG A 57 -0.36 -12.02 -25.35
C ARG A 57 0.05 -13.21 -26.23
N GLY A 58 0.68 -14.23 -25.65
CA GLY A 58 1.10 -15.44 -26.37
C GLY A 58 -0.07 -16.29 -26.88
N ARG A 59 -1.13 -16.48 -26.07
CA ARG A 59 -2.29 -17.29 -26.49
C ARG A 59 -3.06 -16.69 -27.68
N TYR A 60 -3.17 -15.36 -27.76
CA TYR A 60 -3.79 -14.70 -28.90
C TYR A 60 -3.08 -14.98 -30.24
N TYR A 61 -1.76 -15.16 -30.21
CA TYR A 61 -1.01 -15.50 -31.42
C TYR A 61 -1.13 -16.98 -31.80
N GLN A 62 -1.35 -17.87 -30.84
CA GLN A 62 -1.43 -19.32 -31.08
C GLN A 62 -2.82 -19.75 -31.57
N ASP A 63 -3.90 -19.18 -31.05
CA ASP A 63 -5.28 -19.49 -31.50
C ASP A 63 -5.59 -18.94 -32.90
N GLY A 64 -4.86 -17.91 -33.36
CA GLY A 64 -5.02 -17.36 -34.71
C GLY A 64 -4.49 -18.26 -35.82
N HIS A 65 -3.66 -19.27 -35.51
CA HIS A 65 -2.94 -20.05 -36.51
C HIS A 65 -3.50 -21.45 -36.79
N TYR A 66 -4.46 -21.92 -35.99
CA TYR A 66 -5.08 -23.25 -36.15
C TYR A 66 -6.40 -23.25 -36.93
N HIS A 67 -6.94 -22.08 -37.32
CA HIS A 67 -8.26 -22.02 -37.92
C HIS A 67 -8.29 -22.07 -39.46
N GLN A 68 -7.21 -22.49 -40.12
CA GLN A 68 -7.12 -22.47 -41.59
C GLN A 68 -6.87 -23.81 -42.28
N ASP A 69 -7.00 -24.97 -41.60
CA ASP A 69 -7.00 -26.26 -42.29
C ASP A 69 -8.09 -27.21 -41.74
N GLY A 70 -9.23 -27.20 -42.43
CA GLY A 70 -10.01 -28.36 -42.85
C GLY A 70 -10.40 -29.51 -41.90
N HIS A 71 -11.70 -29.80 -41.93
CA HIS A 71 -12.33 -31.13 -41.93
C HIS A 71 -12.62 -31.89 -40.62
N HIS A 72 -13.89 -32.32 -40.54
CA HIS A 72 -14.48 -33.45 -39.82
C HIS A 72 -13.50 -34.41 -39.14
N GLN A 73 -13.68 -34.60 -37.83
CA GLN A 73 -13.69 -35.94 -37.25
C GLN A 73 -14.43 -35.97 -35.92
N ASP A 74 -15.54 -36.71 -35.90
CA ASP A 74 -16.21 -37.21 -34.71
C ASP A 74 -15.26 -38.18 -34.00
N GLY A 75 -14.99 -37.92 -32.72
CA GLY A 75 -14.13 -38.77 -31.93
C GLY A 75 -14.02 -38.24 -30.51
N HIS A 76 -14.78 -38.86 -29.61
CA HIS A 76 -14.70 -38.68 -28.17
C HIS A 76 -13.24 -38.61 -27.68
N GLN A 77 -12.81 -37.42 -27.27
CA GLN A 77 -11.52 -37.23 -26.61
C GLN A 77 -11.75 -36.57 -25.24
N GLN A 78 -12.14 -37.42 -24.29
CA GLN A 78 -11.94 -37.18 -22.85
C GLN A 78 -10.45 -37.35 -22.57
N ASP A 79 -9.63 -36.37 -22.93
CA ASP A 79 -8.24 -36.32 -22.47
C ASP A 79 -8.09 -35.26 -21.39
N GLY A 80 -7.47 -35.70 -20.30
CA GLY A 80 -7.44 -35.05 -19.01
C GLY A 80 -6.95 -33.61 -19.12
N HIS A 81 -7.87 -32.70 -18.82
CA HIS A 81 -7.59 -31.34 -18.43
C HIS A 81 -6.83 -31.39 -17.09
N LEU A 82 -5.56 -31.80 -17.13
CA LEU A 82 -4.53 -31.43 -16.17
C LEU A 82 -4.43 -29.91 -16.29
N GLN A 83 -5.37 -29.25 -15.63
CA GLN A 83 -5.39 -27.84 -15.37
C GLN A 83 -4.07 -27.59 -14.66
N ASP A 84 -3.10 -27.06 -15.41
CA ASP A 84 -1.85 -26.52 -14.89
C ASP A 84 -2.29 -25.40 -13.93
N ASP A 85 -2.58 -25.81 -12.69
CA ASP A 85 -3.00 -25.02 -11.53
C ASP A 85 -1.83 -24.17 -11.05
N ARG A 86 -1.11 -23.57 -11.99
CA ARG A 86 -0.25 -22.45 -11.66
C ARG A 86 -1.19 -21.37 -11.15
N PRO A 87 -1.00 -20.89 -9.92
CA PRO A 87 -1.77 -19.77 -9.39
C PRO A 87 -1.38 -18.52 -10.18
N SER A 88 -1.90 -18.38 -11.39
CA SER A 88 -1.80 -17.16 -12.16
C SER A 88 -2.72 -16.18 -11.47
N LEU A 89 -2.14 -15.29 -10.65
CA LEU A 89 -2.85 -14.13 -10.12
C LEU A 89 -3.38 -13.34 -11.31
N ARG A 90 -4.63 -13.59 -11.68
CA ARG A 90 -5.34 -12.74 -12.64
C ARG A 90 -5.32 -11.34 -12.05
N ALA A 91 -5.04 -10.34 -12.89
CA ALA A 91 -5.09 -8.93 -12.54
C ALA A 91 -6.53 -8.52 -12.15
N GLN A 92 -6.92 -8.89 -10.94
CA GLN A 92 -8.21 -8.62 -10.33
C GLN A 92 -8.09 -7.35 -9.48
N GLY A 93 -9.25 -6.75 -9.17
CA GLY A 93 -9.31 -5.59 -8.28
C GLY A 93 -8.58 -5.83 -6.95
N ASP A 94 -8.68 -7.04 -6.39
CA ASP A 94 -7.98 -7.43 -5.16
C ASP A 94 -6.47 -7.22 -5.24
N THR A 95 -5.85 -7.66 -6.33
CA THR A 95 -4.40 -7.57 -6.51
C THR A 95 -3.96 -6.11 -6.60
N LEU A 96 -4.77 -5.23 -7.20
CA LEU A 96 -4.49 -3.80 -7.26
C LEU A 96 -4.66 -3.12 -5.89
N LEU A 97 -5.68 -3.50 -5.12
CA LEU A 97 -5.87 -2.99 -3.76
C LEU A 97 -4.77 -3.47 -2.82
N LEU A 98 -4.35 -4.73 -2.91
CA LEU A 98 -3.19 -5.26 -2.18
C LEU A 98 -1.89 -4.56 -2.57
N LEU A 99 -1.69 -4.31 -3.87
CA LEU A 99 -0.54 -3.55 -4.35
C LEU A 99 -0.55 -2.12 -3.78
N HIS A 100 -1.70 -1.45 -3.77
CA HIS A 100 -1.84 -0.12 -3.18
C HIS A 100 -1.58 -0.13 -1.67
N LEU A 101 -2.10 -1.11 -0.92
CA LEU A 101 -1.84 -1.28 0.50
C LEU A 101 -0.33 -1.43 0.79
N SER A 102 0.34 -2.35 0.08
CA SER A 102 1.79 -2.55 0.21
C SER A 102 2.60 -1.29 -0.17
N ALA A 103 2.09 -0.49 -1.11
CA ALA A 103 2.71 0.79 -1.46
C ALA A 103 2.52 1.84 -0.34
N CYS A 104 1.35 1.92 0.29
CA CYS A 104 1.13 2.79 1.46
C CYS A 104 2.05 2.40 2.63
N ASP A 105 2.20 1.10 2.90
CA ASP A 105 3.08 0.61 3.96
C ASP A 105 4.56 0.89 3.64
N LEU A 106 4.96 0.70 2.37
CA LEU A 106 6.30 1.05 1.91
C LEU A 106 6.58 2.54 2.10
N VAL A 107 5.64 3.41 1.71
CA VAL A 107 5.74 4.86 1.87
C VAL A 107 5.83 5.24 3.34
N TYR A 108 5.02 4.62 4.20
CA TYR A 108 5.08 4.82 5.65
C TYR A 108 6.45 4.42 6.22
N CYS A 109 6.93 3.23 5.86
CA CYS A 109 8.20 2.71 6.35
C CYS A 109 9.40 3.50 5.83
N ALA A 110 9.38 3.95 4.57
CA ALA A 110 10.50 4.64 3.94
C ALA A 110 10.55 6.15 4.27
N ILE A 111 9.42 6.77 4.61
CA ILE A 111 9.34 8.22 4.81
C ILE A 111 8.89 8.56 6.23
N ASN A 112 7.70 8.13 6.66
CA ASN A 112 7.13 8.53 7.95
C ASN A 112 7.97 8.06 9.15
N LEU A 113 8.45 6.81 9.13
CA LEU A 113 9.27 6.28 10.22
C LEU A 113 10.65 6.95 10.31
N PRO A 114 11.42 7.12 9.22
CA PRO A 114 12.67 7.89 9.26
C PRO A 114 12.49 9.34 9.69
N VAL A 115 11.46 10.03 9.19
CA VAL A 115 11.11 11.39 9.62
C VAL A 115 10.87 11.43 11.13
N THR A 116 10.10 10.49 11.67
CA THR A 116 9.84 10.36 13.11
C THR A 116 11.13 10.07 13.88
N ALA A 117 11.98 9.16 13.38
CA ALA A 117 13.24 8.80 14.01
C ALA A 117 14.24 9.97 14.05
N ILE A 118 14.25 10.81 13.01
CA ILE A 118 15.04 12.04 12.96
C ILE A 118 14.50 13.08 13.94
N THR A 119 13.18 13.20 14.09
CA THR A 119 12.58 14.13 15.07
C THR A 119 13.01 13.83 16.50
N TYR A 120 13.24 12.56 16.86
CA TYR A 120 13.80 12.20 18.17
C TYR A 120 15.21 12.78 18.42
N ASN A 121 16.02 13.01 17.38
CA ASN A 121 17.34 13.63 17.56
C ASN A 121 17.23 15.07 18.10
N TYR A 122 16.20 15.82 17.71
CA TYR A 122 15.99 17.17 18.23
C TYR A 122 15.69 17.15 19.73
N ALA A 123 14.92 16.17 20.19
CA ALA A 123 14.63 15.98 21.61
C ALA A 123 15.87 15.54 22.40
N ILE A 124 16.66 14.61 21.87
CA ILE A 124 17.89 14.11 22.53
C ILE A 124 18.97 15.20 22.59
N ALA A 125 19.17 15.96 21.51
CA ALA A 125 20.20 16.98 21.42
C ALA A 125 19.83 18.29 22.14
N ALA A 126 18.63 18.37 22.74
CA ALA A 126 18.05 19.61 23.25
C ALA A 126 18.12 20.77 22.22
N ALA A 127 18.00 20.42 20.95
CA ALA A 127 18.09 21.38 19.85
C ALA A 127 16.77 22.15 19.70
N ALA A 128 16.84 23.32 19.06
CA ALA A 128 15.64 24.06 18.70
C ALA A 128 14.71 23.18 17.86
N PRO A 129 13.39 23.23 18.10
CA PRO A 129 12.44 22.40 17.36
C PRO A 129 12.51 22.70 15.86
N PRO A 130 12.21 21.70 15.00
CA PRO A 130 12.14 21.93 13.56
C PRO A 130 11.09 22.98 13.21
N SER A 131 11.19 23.54 12.00
CA SER A 131 10.28 24.59 11.54
C SER A 131 8.82 24.14 11.61
N ARG A 132 7.91 25.08 11.89
CA ARG A 132 6.46 24.81 11.94
C ARG A 132 5.97 24.13 10.66
N LEU A 133 6.45 24.60 9.51
CA LEU A 133 6.11 24.02 8.20
C LEU A 133 6.52 22.54 8.10
N TYR A 134 7.71 22.18 8.60
CA TYR A 134 8.18 20.79 8.61
C TYR A 134 7.26 19.90 9.46
N CYS A 135 6.94 20.33 10.68
CA CYS A 135 6.03 19.58 11.56
C CYS A 135 4.64 19.41 10.94
N THR A 136 4.09 20.48 10.37
CA THR A 136 2.78 20.47 9.72
C THR A 136 2.78 19.54 8.49
N ALA A 137 3.77 19.64 7.62
CA ALA A 137 3.87 18.80 6.43
C ALA A 137 4.07 17.31 6.80
N ALA A 138 4.92 17.01 7.78
CA ALA A 138 5.13 15.65 8.27
C ALA A 138 3.84 15.06 8.87
N ALA A 139 3.13 15.83 9.69
CA ALA A 139 1.85 15.41 10.25
C ALA A 139 0.80 15.18 9.17
N MET A 140 0.63 16.12 8.23
CA MET A 140 -0.29 15.97 7.09
C MET A 140 0.02 14.71 6.30
N PHE A 141 1.29 14.49 5.95
CA PHE A 141 1.69 13.32 5.16
C PHE A 141 1.38 12.01 5.89
N ARG A 142 1.65 11.93 7.20
CA ARG A 142 1.30 10.78 8.04
C ARG A 142 -0.21 10.52 8.03
N TYR A 143 -1.03 11.56 8.20
CA TYR A 143 -2.49 11.41 8.21
C TYR A 143 -3.07 11.03 6.84
N VAL A 144 -2.57 11.63 5.76
CA VAL A 144 -2.97 11.26 4.39
C VAL A 144 -2.66 9.80 4.12
N ASN A 145 -1.46 9.33 4.48
CA ASN A 145 -1.08 7.93 4.28
C ASN A 145 -1.95 6.97 5.12
N ALA A 146 -2.21 7.31 6.38
CA ALA A 146 -3.07 6.52 7.26
C ALA A 146 -4.52 6.43 6.74
N LEU A 147 -5.08 7.54 6.25
CA LEU A 147 -6.41 7.54 5.63
C LEU A 147 -6.44 6.69 4.36
N ALA A 148 -5.38 6.76 3.55
CA ALA A 148 -5.27 5.95 2.35
C ALA A 148 -5.24 4.45 2.67
N GLU A 149 -4.43 4.05 3.65
CA GLU A 149 -4.33 2.68 4.14
C GLU A 149 -5.67 2.16 4.69
N TRP A 150 -6.30 2.91 5.59
CA TRP A 150 -7.57 2.52 6.23
C TRP A 150 -8.71 2.41 5.23
N THR A 151 -8.78 3.34 4.27
CA THR A 151 -9.80 3.30 3.23
C THR A 151 -9.61 2.08 2.33
N THR A 152 -8.36 1.74 1.99
CA THR A 152 -8.04 0.54 1.20
C THR A 152 -8.38 -0.76 1.95
N LEU A 153 -8.10 -0.83 3.26
CA LEU A 153 -8.55 -1.95 4.10
C LEU A 153 -10.08 -2.06 4.15
N GLY A 154 -10.78 -0.91 4.24
CA GLY A 154 -12.23 -0.85 4.16
C GLY A 154 -12.75 -1.40 2.83
N LEU A 155 -12.15 -0.99 1.70
CA LEU A 155 -12.52 -1.49 0.37
C LEU A 155 -12.26 -2.99 0.21
N LEU A 156 -11.12 -3.50 0.70
CA LEU A 156 -10.83 -4.94 0.71
C LEU A 156 -11.88 -5.71 1.53
N THR A 157 -12.28 -5.18 2.68
CA THR A 157 -13.30 -5.80 3.53
C THR A 157 -14.66 -5.84 2.83
N VAL A 158 -15.09 -4.71 2.24
CA VAL A 158 -16.32 -4.64 1.45
C VAL A 158 -16.28 -5.62 0.29
N GLN A 159 -15.15 -5.71 -0.41
CA GLN A 159 -14.97 -6.67 -1.49
C GLN A 159 -15.19 -8.10 -1.01
N ARG A 160 -14.56 -8.51 0.11
CA ARG A 160 -14.73 -9.86 0.68
C ARG A 160 -16.17 -10.14 1.09
N CYS A 161 -16.86 -9.17 1.68
CA CYS A 161 -18.28 -9.32 2.03
C CYS A 161 -19.17 -9.50 0.79
N VAL A 162 -18.90 -8.73 -0.27
CA VAL A 162 -19.64 -8.85 -1.54
C VAL A 162 -19.35 -10.19 -2.22
N ASP A 163 -18.11 -10.66 -2.21
CA ASP A 163 -17.72 -11.95 -2.80
C ASP A 163 -18.37 -13.14 -2.07
N LEU A 164 -18.60 -13.04 -0.76
CA LEU A 164 -19.35 -14.04 0.01
C LEU A 164 -20.86 -13.99 -0.27
N GLY A 165 -21.42 -12.80 -0.50
CA GLY A 165 -22.86 -12.60 -0.66
C GLY A 165 -23.39 -12.81 -2.08
N ARG A 166 -22.54 -12.79 -3.11
CA ARG A 166 -22.96 -12.86 -4.53
C ARG A 166 -22.80 -14.23 -5.14
N TRP A 167 -23.72 -14.55 -6.07
CA TRP A 167 -23.55 -15.64 -7.03
C TRP A 167 -22.30 -15.44 -7.91
N PRO A 168 -21.62 -16.53 -8.32
CA PRO A 168 -20.25 -16.58 -8.89
C PRO A 168 -19.94 -15.77 -10.18
N GLY A 169 -20.80 -14.85 -10.63
CA GLY A 169 -20.62 -14.07 -11.86
C GLY A 169 -20.45 -12.56 -11.71
N ALA A 170 -20.88 -11.95 -10.60
CA ALA A 170 -21.01 -10.49 -10.52
C ALA A 170 -19.85 -9.81 -9.74
N ARG A 171 -18.69 -9.67 -10.40
CA ARG A 171 -17.51 -9.02 -9.81
C ARG A 171 -17.70 -7.51 -9.71
N PHE A 172 -17.58 -6.96 -8.50
CA PHE A 172 -17.74 -5.53 -8.22
C PHE A 172 -16.54 -4.69 -8.67
N PHE A 173 -15.31 -5.20 -8.46
CA PHE A 173 -14.08 -4.47 -8.75
C PHE A 173 -13.45 -4.90 -10.08
N LYS A 174 -13.72 -4.13 -11.13
CA LYS A 174 -12.94 -4.16 -12.38
C LYS A 174 -11.64 -3.36 -12.19
N PRO A 175 -10.55 -3.68 -12.90
CA PRO A 175 -9.27 -3.00 -12.70
C PRO A 175 -9.30 -1.49 -12.95
N ARG A 176 -10.06 -1.03 -13.96
CA ARG A 176 -10.21 0.40 -14.28
C ARG A 176 -10.86 1.21 -13.14
N PRO A 177 -12.06 0.86 -12.63
CA PRO A 177 -12.64 1.59 -11.52
C PRO A 177 -11.81 1.47 -10.24
N THR A 178 -11.13 0.34 -9.98
CA THR A 178 -10.22 0.22 -8.82
C THR A 178 -9.10 1.27 -8.86
N ILE A 179 -8.50 1.52 -10.02
CA ILE A 179 -7.48 2.58 -10.16
C ILE A 179 -8.08 3.96 -9.87
N LEU A 180 -9.29 4.24 -10.36
CA LEU A 180 -9.98 5.50 -10.08
C LEU A 180 -10.27 5.67 -8.58
N PHE A 181 -10.68 4.60 -7.89
CA PHE A 181 -10.84 4.63 -6.43
C PHE A 181 -9.52 4.93 -5.73
N ILE A 182 -8.41 4.28 -6.10
CA ILE A 182 -7.08 4.54 -5.51
C ILE A 182 -6.70 6.02 -5.67
N ILE A 183 -6.86 6.59 -6.86
CA ILE A 183 -6.59 8.01 -7.10
C ILE A 183 -7.51 8.89 -6.25
N GLY A 184 -8.80 8.55 -6.20
CA GLY A 184 -9.80 9.25 -5.40
C GLY A 184 -9.49 9.23 -3.90
N ILE A 185 -8.98 8.12 -3.38
CA ILE A 185 -8.54 7.99 -1.97
C ILE A 185 -7.44 8.99 -1.65
N TRP A 186 -6.41 9.09 -2.50
CA TRP A 186 -5.32 10.05 -2.28
C TRP A 186 -5.80 11.49 -2.35
N VAL A 187 -6.55 11.85 -3.39
CA VAL A 187 -7.09 13.21 -3.57
C VAL A 187 -8.02 13.57 -2.40
N GLY A 188 -8.96 12.70 -2.06
CA GLY A 188 -9.89 12.89 -0.95
C GLY A 188 -9.18 13.03 0.39
N SER A 189 -8.16 12.20 0.65
CA SER A 189 -7.37 12.28 1.88
C SER A 189 -6.63 13.62 2.01
N VAL A 190 -6.04 14.12 0.92
CA VAL A 190 -5.39 15.44 0.92
C VAL A 190 -6.40 16.56 1.17
N LEU A 191 -7.55 16.54 0.51
CA LEU A 191 -8.59 17.56 0.68
C LEU A 191 -9.12 17.61 2.12
N LEU A 192 -9.34 16.44 2.75
CA LEU A 192 -9.78 16.36 4.15
C LEU A 192 -8.75 16.99 5.11
N GLN A 193 -7.46 16.72 4.89
CA GLN A 193 -6.40 17.28 5.73
C GLN A 193 -6.16 18.77 5.48
N LEU A 194 -6.34 19.25 4.25
CA LEU A 194 -6.27 20.67 3.94
C LEU A 194 -7.42 21.46 4.59
N ASN A 195 -8.61 20.89 4.71
CA ASN A 195 -9.71 21.56 5.40
C ASN A 195 -9.44 21.70 6.90
N ALA A 196 -8.93 20.63 7.54
CA ALA A 196 -8.45 20.69 8.93
C ALA A 196 -7.25 21.65 9.13
N ILE A 197 -6.56 21.97 8.03
CA ILE A 197 -5.62 23.08 7.83
C ILE A 197 -6.08 24.46 8.34
N ILE A 198 -7.23 24.80 7.77
CA ILE A 198 -7.70 26.16 7.55
C ILE A 198 -8.62 26.61 8.68
N GLU A 199 -9.27 25.65 9.33
CA GLU A 199 -10.09 25.83 10.53
C GLU A 199 -9.23 26.05 11.79
#